data_AF-X0HMR4-F1
#
_entry.id   AF-X0HMR4-F1
#
_cell.length_a   1.000
_cell.length_b   1.000
_cell.length_c   1.000
_cell.angle_alpha   90.00
_cell.angle_beta   90.00
_cell.angle_gamma   90.00
#
_symmetry.space_group_name_H-M   'P 1'
#
loop_
_entity.id
_entity.type
_entity.pdbx_description
1 polymer ?
#
loop_
_entity_poly.entity_id
_entity_poly.type
_entity_poly.pdbx_seq_one_letter_code
_entity_poly.pdbx_strand_id
1 'polypeptide(L)'
;MATQLDIILPIAVASPDETYLRRAYEFFGTCPSPITDLFSTDVFLRLSQEDESIRAALVLIGDVYVTNSQQPAQTQQVDVLMETEQSELYATIQTRIKRPDAHTDPSLFLLVVLFCILQLMSNRSSNICLQILDQAAVYVVHPRGPDGFSTQVDESTFLLFRFLQGVGKLMRDECTTFADAEWCKAYKKFEAGGVPVNKEQDTWFFECTCIFVARLAHINVQSRIWLDQEREFIRVPEFLHDTTDCTCSACEEASNYAKHLATGQGVMQQAAELLESIDRFDELLSGSKLAHDSAYDMFYAHSLCLRIGTLRLFSHFLWQKASFPEEPLREPDIQAYAKTALNHVENRLQYCGLEAVIYIQHLVAIGIEVRDLASRHLVTSLLQKIRSRGFIIAEVYIADLQLAWEAVSGTSGPAT
;
A
#
# COMPACT_ATOMS: atom_id res chain seq x y z
N MET A 1 5.54 33.51 3.73
CA MET A 1 4.25 33.58 3.03
C MET A 1 3.21 33.06 4.00
N ALA A 2 2.24 33.90 4.39
CA ALA A 2 1.14 33.47 5.25
C ALA A 2 0.34 32.39 4.51
N THR A 3 0.05 31.26 5.18
CA THR A 3 -0.80 30.22 4.59
C THR A 3 -2.26 30.72 4.62
N GLN A 4 -3.14 30.22 3.75
CA GLN A 4 -4.56 30.61 3.72
C GLN A 4 -5.27 30.40 5.08
N LEU A 5 -4.71 29.54 5.95
CA LEU A 5 -5.13 29.34 7.34
C LEU A 5 -4.82 30.51 8.28
N ASP A 6 -3.78 31.31 8.01
CA ASP A 6 -3.46 32.52 8.79
C ASP A 6 -4.53 33.62 8.62
N ILE A 7 -5.40 33.50 7.61
CA ILE A 7 -6.50 34.43 7.32
C ILE A 7 -7.83 33.90 7.92
N ILE A 8 -7.96 32.59 8.14
CA ILE A 8 -9.24 31.95 8.48
C ILE A 8 -9.32 31.53 9.97
N LEU A 9 -8.20 31.20 10.62
CA LEU A 9 -8.15 30.99 12.07
C LEU A 9 -7.78 32.32 12.75
N PRO A 10 -8.70 32.99 13.46
CA PRO A 10 -8.38 34.28 14.06
C PRO A 10 -7.27 34.10 15.10
N ILE A 11 -6.23 34.92 14.95
CA ILE A 11 -5.19 35.13 15.96
C ILE A 11 -5.84 35.86 17.14
N ALA A 12 -6.53 35.11 17.99
CA ALA A 12 -7.06 35.58 19.26
C ALA A 12 -7.13 34.40 20.23
N VAL A 13 -5.98 34.12 20.89
CA VAL A 13 -5.85 33.10 21.94
C VAL A 13 -6.23 31.70 21.43
N ALA A 14 -5.45 31.16 20.49
CA ALA A 14 -5.64 29.80 20.00
C ALA A 14 -5.59 28.82 21.18
N SER A 15 -6.66 28.05 21.38
CA SER A 15 -6.64 26.93 22.31
C SER A 15 -5.51 25.95 21.91
N PRO A 16 -5.01 25.13 22.84
CA PRO A 16 -4.03 24.09 22.50
C PRO A 16 -4.46 23.26 21.28
N ASP A 17 -5.75 22.91 21.22
CA ASP A 17 -6.37 22.14 20.14
C ASP A 17 -6.24 22.82 18.77
N GLU A 18 -6.43 24.14 18.67
CA GLU A 18 -6.29 24.88 17.42
C GLU A 18 -4.84 24.87 16.89
N THR A 19 -3.88 24.83 17.80
CA THR A 19 -2.46 24.71 17.43
C THR A 19 -2.18 23.33 16.84
N TYR A 20 -2.70 22.26 17.45
CA TYR A 20 -2.53 20.90 16.96
C TYR A 20 -3.27 20.63 15.64
N LEU A 21 -4.47 21.17 15.47
CA LEU A 21 -5.20 21.09 14.19
C LEU A 21 -4.41 21.74 13.04
N ARG A 22 -3.76 22.88 13.29
CA ARG A 22 -2.86 23.50 12.31
C ARG A 22 -1.69 22.58 11.96
N ARG A 23 -1.09 21.92 12.94
CA ARG A 23 0.02 20.97 12.73
C ARG A 23 -0.42 19.73 11.96
N ALA A 24 -1.62 19.22 12.21
CA ALA A 24 -2.19 18.13 11.45
C ALA A 24 -2.38 18.53 9.98
N TYR A 25 -2.91 19.73 9.71
CA TYR A 25 -3.03 20.25 8.36
C TYR A 25 -1.66 20.38 7.65
N GLU A 26 -0.65 20.91 8.34
CA GLU A 26 0.73 20.96 7.82
C GLU A 26 1.28 19.55 7.49
N PHE A 27 0.98 18.56 8.34
CA PHE A 27 1.38 17.17 8.14
C PHE A 27 0.73 16.52 6.91
N PHE A 28 -0.58 16.71 6.71
CA PHE A 28 -1.27 16.16 5.53
C PHE A 28 -0.62 16.66 4.24
N GLY A 29 -0.11 17.88 4.28
CA GLY A 29 0.67 18.49 3.21
C GLY A 29 -0.23 19.18 2.19
N THR A 30 0.35 20.16 1.48
CA THR A 30 -0.39 20.96 0.48
C THR A 30 -0.14 20.49 -0.95
N CYS A 31 0.59 19.39 -1.13
CA CYS A 31 0.83 18.82 -2.46
C CYS A 31 -0.47 18.18 -2.95
N PRO A 32 -1.01 18.59 -4.11
CA PRO A 32 -2.19 17.96 -4.68
C PRO A 32 -1.92 16.47 -4.95
N SER A 33 -2.86 15.63 -4.50
CA SER A 33 -2.91 14.21 -4.82
C SER A 33 -4.33 13.71 -4.59
N PRO A 34 -4.75 12.62 -5.24
CA PRO A 34 -6.05 11.97 -5.00
C PRO A 34 -6.31 11.59 -3.53
N ILE A 35 -5.26 11.55 -2.72
CA ILE A 35 -5.29 11.10 -1.33
C ILE A 35 -5.34 12.30 -0.36
N THR A 36 -4.72 13.41 -0.74
CA THR A 36 -4.66 14.64 0.06
C THR A 36 -5.83 15.59 -0.24
N ASP A 37 -6.54 15.39 -1.36
CA ASP A 37 -7.71 16.20 -1.74
C ASP A 37 -8.82 16.21 -0.66
N LEU A 38 -8.95 15.11 0.12
CA LEU A 38 -9.90 15.02 1.23
C LEU A 38 -9.56 15.96 2.40
N PHE A 39 -8.33 16.48 2.44
CA PHE A 39 -7.84 17.42 3.44
C PHE A 39 -7.73 18.85 2.89
N SER A 40 -8.47 19.19 1.82
CA SER A 40 -8.64 20.59 1.42
C SER A 40 -9.12 21.43 2.62
N THR A 41 -8.69 22.70 2.69
CA THR A 41 -8.90 23.55 3.87
C THR A 41 -10.35 23.59 4.33
N ASP A 42 -11.29 23.76 3.41
CA ASP A 42 -12.72 23.84 3.73
C ASP A 42 -13.27 22.52 4.26
N VAL A 43 -12.83 21.39 3.68
CA VAL A 43 -13.23 20.06 4.12
C VAL A 43 -12.64 19.74 5.49
N PHE A 44 -11.35 20.02 5.70
CA PHE A 44 -10.66 19.82 6.97
C PHE A 44 -11.35 20.58 8.11
N LEU A 45 -11.63 21.88 7.91
CA LEU A 45 -12.28 22.72 8.91
C LEU A 45 -13.68 22.20 9.24
N ARG A 46 -14.48 21.85 8.22
CA ARG A 46 -15.80 21.26 8.41
C ARG A 46 -15.74 19.95 9.20
N LEU A 47 -14.86 19.03 8.80
CA LEU A 47 -14.68 17.75 9.47
C LEU A 47 -14.29 17.90 10.94
N SER A 48 -13.44 18.88 11.26
CA SER A 48 -13.03 19.18 12.64
C SER A 48 -14.16 19.74 13.52
N GLN A 49 -15.25 20.24 12.92
CA GLN A 49 -16.39 20.84 13.63
C GLN A 49 -17.58 19.88 13.73
N GLU A 50 -17.73 18.95 12.79
CA GLU A 50 -18.92 18.07 12.69
C GLU A 50 -18.84 16.82 13.58
N ASP A 51 -17.65 16.28 13.86
CA ASP A 51 -17.48 15.07 14.68
C ASP A 51 -16.31 15.20 15.66
N GLU A 52 -16.63 15.05 16.95
CA GLU A 52 -15.68 15.14 18.06
C GLU A 52 -14.57 14.08 18.01
N SER A 53 -14.88 12.87 17.55
CA SER A 53 -13.89 11.79 17.42
C SER A 53 -12.93 12.07 16.26
N ILE A 54 -13.43 12.64 15.15
CA ILE A 54 -12.58 13.10 14.05
C ILE A 54 -11.66 14.22 14.54
N ARG A 55 -12.21 15.23 15.25
CA ARG A 55 -11.41 16.31 15.82
C ARG A 55 -10.30 15.78 16.73
N ALA A 56 -10.64 14.87 17.65
CA ALA A 56 -9.66 14.24 18.54
C ALA A 56 -8.56 13.50 17.76
N ALA A 57 -8.92 12.73 16.73
CA ALA A 57 -7.95 12.05 15.87
C ALA A 57 -7.01 13.04 15.16
N LEU A 58 -7.54 14.15 14.64
CA LEU A 58 -6.76 15.19 13.98
C LEU A 58 -5.81 15.89 14.96
N VAL A 59 -6.26 16.21 16.18
CA VAL A 59 -5.41 16.79 17.23
C VAL A 59 -4.25 15.85 17.57
N LEU A 60 -4.52 14.55 17.76
CA LEU A 60 -3.50 13.54 18.03
C LEU A 60 -2.48 13.42 16.88
N ILE A 61 -2.93 13.43 15.63
CA ILE A 61 -2.03 13.44 14.46
C ILE A 61 -1.12 14.67 14.51
N GLY A 62 -1.66 15.85 14.83
CA GLY A 62 -0.90 17.08 14.97
C GLY A 62 0.14 17.02 16.09
N ASP A 63 -0.21 16.47 17.25
CA ASP A 63 0.68 16.32 18.39
C ASP A 63 1.81 15.31 18.11
N VAL A 64 1.48 14.15 17.54
CA VAL A 64 2.46 13.15 17.11
C VAL A 64 3.39 13.72 16.04
N TYR A 65 2.87 14.49 15.09
CA TYR A 65 3.70 15.12 14.07
C TYR A 65 4.74 16.07 14.68
N VAL A 66 4.35 16.90 15.65
CA VAL A 66 5.29 17.79 16.35
C VAL A 66 6.34 16.98 17.13
N THR A 67 5.88 15.98 17.87
CA THR A 67 6.75 15.11 18.70
C THR A 67 7.79 14.40 17.83
N ASN A 68 7.37 13.80 16.72
CA ASN A 68 8.25 13.04 15.84
C ASN A 68 9.14 13.92 14.94
N SER A 69 8.73 15.15 14.62
CA SER A 69 9.51 16.06 13.76
C SER A 69 10.52 16.92 14.51
N GLN A 70 10.34 17.18 15.81
CA GLN A 70 11.13 18.20 16.52
C GLN A 70 12.20 17.70 17.50
N GLN A 71 12.21 16.45 18.02
CA GLN A 71 13.30 15.99 18.91
C GLN A 71 13.57 14.47 18.91
N PRO A 72 14.85 14.03 18.98
CA PRO A 72 15.23 12.74 19.52
C PRO A 72 15.40 12.86 21.05
N ALA A 73 14.54 12.17 21.79
CA ALA A 73 14.54 11.94 23.24
C ALA A 73 13.68 12.87 24.13
N GLN A 74 12.84 12.20 24.95
CA GLN A 74 12.06 12.64 26.13
C GLN A 74 10.62 13.10 25.82
N THR A 75 9.56 12.53 26.43
CA THR A 75 9.31 12.41 27.87
C THR A 75 8.31 11.27 28.16
N GLN A 76 8.62 10.33 29.08
CA GLN A 76 7.74 9.17 29.41
C GLN A 76 6.29 9.55 29.74
N GLN A 77 6.04 10.76 30.24
CA GLN A 77 4.70 11.22 30.62
C GLN A 77 3.84 11.65 29.41
N VAL A 78 4.47 12.11 28.33
CA VAL A 78 3.79 12.43 27.06
C VAL A 78 3.42 11.13 26.33
N ASP A 79 4.32 10.14 26.34
CA ASP A 79 4.05 8.80 25.78
C ASP A 79 2.83 8.15 26.44
N VAL A 80 2.72 8.20 27.78
CA VAL A 80 1.60 7.58 28.53
C VAL A 80 0.26 8.28 28.28
N LEU A 81 0.25 9.62 28.17
CA LEU A 81 -0.97 10.38 27.87
C LEU A 81 -1.47 10.05 26.46
N MET A 82 -0.56 10.09 25.49
CA MET A 82 -0.83 9.77 24.09
C MET A 82 -1.32 8.33 23.91
N GLU A 83 -0.74 7.36 24.62
CA GLU A 83 -1.22 5.97 24.64
C GLU A 83 -2.66 5.86 25.19
N THR A 84 -3.00 6.66 26.19
CA THR A 84 -4.35 6.68 26.79
C THR A 84 -5.37 7.23 25.81
N GLU A 85 -5.09 8.38 25.20
CA GLU A 85 -5.98 9.03 24.23
C GLU A 85 -6.16 8.18 22.95
N GLN A 86 -5.09 7.53 22.49
CA GLN A 86 -5.18 6.55 21.39
C GLN A 86 -6.04 5.33 21.77
N SER A 87 -5.93 4.86 23.00
CA SER A 87 -6.72 3.72 23.49
C SER A 87 -8.21 4.09 23.60
N GLU A 88 -8.54 5.31 24.02
CA GLU A 88 -9.92 5.81 24.06
C GLU A 88 -10.51 5.96 22.64
N LEU A 89 -9.71 6.48 21.70
CA LEU A 89 -10.11 6.58 20.30
C LEU A 89 -10.34 5.20 19.68
N TYR A 90 -9.46 4.23 19.96
CA TYR A 90 -9.62 2.85 19.55
C TYR A 90 -10.88 2.22 20.14
N ALA A 91 -11.14 2.40 21.44
CA ALA A 91 -12.35 1.91 22.10
C ALA A 91 -13.62 2.51 21.49
N THR A 92 -13.58 3.79 21.11
CA THR A 92 -14.66 4.50 20.42
C THR A 92 -14.95 3.86 19.06
N ILE A 93 -13.91 3.62 18.25
CA ILE A 93 -14.02 2.92 16.96
C ILE A 93 -14.59 1.51 17.15
N GLN A 94 -14.06 0.74 18.10
CA GLN A 94 -14.53 -0.61 18.40
C GLN A 94 -16.00 -0.64 18.82
N THR A 95 -16.46 0.37 19.56
CA THR A 95 -17.86 0.50 19.97
C THR A 95 -18.76 0.83 18.80
N ARG A 96 -18.35 1.75 17.93
CA ARG A 96 -19.13 2.19 16.76
C ARG A 96 -19.19 1.10 15.68
N ILE A 97 -18.07 0.43 15.39
CA ILE A 97 -17.97 -0.57 14.32
C ILE A 97 -18.77 -1.84 14.58
N LYS A 98 -19.04 -2.16 15.85
CA LYS A 98 -19.85 -3.32 16.25
C LYS A 98 -21.36 -3.04 16.25
N ARG A 99 -21.78 -1.80 15.96
CA ARG A 99 -23.20 -1.47 15.83
C ARG A 99 -23.79 -2.12 14.58
N PRO A 100 -25.04 -2.62 14.60
CA PRO A 100 -25.67 -3.22 13.42
C PRO A 100 -25.73 -2.30 12.20
N ASP A 101 -25.79 -0.99 12.45
CA ASP A 101 -25.86 0.09 11.48
C ASP A 101 -24.52 0.84 11.29
N ALA A 102 -23.38 0.24 11.68
CA ALA A 102 -22.06 0.88 11.54
C ALA A 102 -21.76 1.36 10.11
N HIS A 103 -22.30 0.69 9.10
CA HIS A 103 -22.17 1.06 7.69
C HIS A 103 -22.89 2.35 7.31
N THR A 104 -23.89 2.81 8.06
CA THR A 104 -24.58 4.10 7.79
C THR A 104 -23.97 5.27 8.54
N ASP A 105 -23.03 5.00 9.47
CA ASP A 105 -22.34 6.02 10.25
C ASP A 105 -21.41 6.86 9.35
N PRO A 106 -21.72 8.13 9.06
CA PRO A 106 -21.03 8.92 8.04
C PRO A 106 -19.56 9.22 8.39
N SER A 107 -19.24 9.37 9.67
CA SER A 107 -17.89 9.76 10.12
C SER A 107 -17.02 8.59 10.53
N LEU A 108 -17.59 7.42 10.84
CA LEU A 108 -16.84 6.25 11.29
C LEU A 108 -15.79 5.79 10.27
N PHE A 109 -16.11 5.82 8.98
CA PHE A 109 -15.19 5.35 7.95
C PHE A 109 -13.92 6.21 7.87
N LEU A 110 -14.09 7.53 7.84
CA LEU A 110 -12.97 8.46 7.88
C LEU A 110 -12.20 8.36 9.20
N LEU A 111 -12.90 8.23 10.33
CA LEU A 111 -12.28 8.05 11.64
C LEU A 111 -11.35 6.82 11.67
N VAL A 112 -11.78 5.70 11.08
CA VAL A 112 -10.95 4.50 10.93
C VAL A 112 -9.68 4.80 10.15
N VAL A 113 -9.79 5.50 9.02
CA VAL A 113 -8.62 5.83 8.18
C VAL A 113 -7.66 6.77 8.91
N LEU A 114 -8.18 7.80 9.60
CA LEU A 114 -7.37 8.70 10.42
C LEU A 114 -6.66 7.95 11.55
N PHE A 115 -7.35 7.02 12.22
CA PHE A 115 -6.74 6.21 13.25
C PHE A 115 -5.63 5.30 12.68
N CYS A 116 -5.82 4.75 11.48
CA CYS A 116 -4.78 3.97 10.80
C CYS A 116 -3.53 4.82 10.52
N ILE A 117 -3.70 6.07 10.07
CA ILE A 117 -2.60 7.02 9.89
C ILE A 117 -1.88 7.27 11.22
N LEU A 118 -2.63 7.53 12.29
CA LEU A 118 -2.10 7.75 13.63
C LEU A 118 -1.29 6.55 14.15
N GLN A 119 -1.75 5.33 13.89
CA GLN A 119 -1.02 4.11 14.23
C GLN A 119 0.30 3.99 13.46
N LEU A 120 0.33 4.34 12.18
CA LEU A 120 1.56 4.33 11.37
C LEU A 120 2.56 5.42 11.82
N MET A 121 2.07 6.48 12.47
CA MET A 121 2.90 7.55 13.04
C MET A 121 3.45 7.20 14.42
N SER A 122 2.68 6.48 15.24
CA SER A 122 2.97 6.29 16.67
C SER A 122 3.47 4.90 17.02
N ASN A 123 3.16 3.89 16.19
CA ASN A 123 3.44 2.50 16.49
C ASN A 123 4.53 1.93 15.57
N ARG A 124 5.41 1.10 16.13
CA ARG A 124 6.41 0.32 15.38
C ARG A 124 5.84 -0.96 14.77
N SER A 125 4.57 -1.25 15.02
CA SER A 125 3.85 -2.38 14.43
C SER A 125 2.63 -1.91 13.65
N SER A 126 2.38 -2.53 12.49
CA SER A 126 1.16 -2.31 11.72
C SER A 126 -0.04 -3.13 12.21
N ASN A 127 0.10 -3.98 13.23
CA ASN A 127 -0.92 -4.98 13.56
C ASN A 127 -2.30 -4.37 13.88
N ILE A 128 -2.35 -3.33 14.72
CA ILE A 128 -3.61 -2.66 15.09
C ILE A 128 -4.25 -2.01 13.86
N CYS A 129 -3.45 -1.31 13.05
CA CYS A 129 -3.89 -0.70 11.80
C CYS A 129 -4.51 -1.74 10.87
N LEU A 130 -3.79 -2.84 10.62
CA LEU A 130 -4.24 -3.93 9.76
C LEU A 130 -5.52 -4.61 10.26
N GLN A 131 -5.63 -4.84 11.57
CA GLN A 131 -6.83 -5.42 12.19
C GLN A 131 -8.07 -4.53 11.99
N ILE A 132 -7.92 -3.22 12.17
CA ILE A 132 -9.04 -2.28 12.01
C ILE A 132 -9.44 -2.15 10.55
N LEU A 133 -8.48 -2.15 9.63
CA LEU A 133 -8.77 -2.15 8.19
C LEU A 133 -9.63 -3.37 7.81
N ASP A 134 -9.31 -4.55 8.35
CA ASP A 134 -10.11 -5.76 8.11
C ASP A 134 -11.52 -5.66 8.70
N GLN A 135 -11.65 -5.12 9.92
CA GLN A 135 -12.97 -4.89 10.52
C GLN A 135 -13.80 -3.88 9.73
N ALA A 136 -13.19 -2.79 9.28
CA ALA A 136 -13.87 -1.79 8.46
C ALA A 136 -14.29 -2.34 7.10
N ALA A 137 -13.47 -3.21 6.50
CA ALA A 137 -13.88 -3.94 5.30
C ALA A 137 -15.20 -4.70 5.53
N VAL A 138 -15.26 -5.49 6.62
CA VAL A 138 -16.40 -6.36 6.94
C VAL A 138 -17.66 -5.60 7.39
N TYR A 139 -17.51 -4.62 8.27
CA TYR A 139 -18.65 -4.00 8.97
C TYR A 139 -19.10 -2.67 8.36
N VAL A 140 -18.25 -2.00 7.58
CA VAL A 140 -18.55 -0.68 7.01
C VAL A 140 -18.57 -0.74 5.49
N VAL A 141 -17.48 -1.18 4.88
CA VAL A 141 -17.29 -1.07 3.42
C VAL A 141 -18.15 -2.07 2.66
N HIS A 142 -18.09 -3.35 3.00
CA HIS A 142 -18.90 -4.37 2.33
C HIS A 142 -20.41 -4.12 2.45
N PRO A 143 -20.96 -3.78 3.62
CA PRO A 143 -22.39 -3.50 3.73
C PRO A 143 -22.83 -2.20 3.02
N ARG A 144 -21.94 -1.20 2.88
CA ARG A 144 -22.21 -0.01 2.03
C ARG A 144 -22.25 -0.36 0.53
N GLY A 145 -21.45 -1.35 0.13
CA GLY A 145 -21.32 -1.78 -1.27
C GLY A 145 -20.51 -0.80 -2.15
N PRO A 146 -20.25 -1.20 -3.41
CA PRO A 146 -19.40 -0.44 -4.33
C PRO A 146 -19.96 0.94 -4.72
N ASP A 147 -21.26 1.14 -4.60
CA ASP A 147 -21.96 2.39 -4.90
C ASP A 147 -22.24 3.26 -3.67
N GLY A 148 -21.84 2.82 -2.48
CA GLY A 148 -22.10 3.51 -1.21
C GLY A 148 -21.17 4.70 -0.93
N PHE A 149 -20.18 4.97 -1.78
CA PHE A 149 -19.21 6.06 -1.63
C PHE A 149 -19.40 7.06 -2.77
N SER A 150 -20.16 8.12 -2.52
CA SER A 150 -20.60 9.07 -3.57
C SER A 150 -20.22 10.53 -3.30
N THR A 151 -19.76 10.85 -2.09
CA THR A 151 -19.22 12.17 -1.79
C THR A 151 -17.73 12.21 -2.09
N GLN A 152 -17.20 13.39 -2.44
CA GLN A 152 -15.76 13.56 -2.68
C GLN A 152 -14.89 13.09 -1.49
N VAL A 153 -15.37 13.30 -0.26
CA VAL A 153 -14.70 12.86 0.97
C VAL A 153 -14.73 11.35 1.08
N ASP A 154 -15.89 10.73 0.86
CA ASP A 154 -16.04 9.27 0.88
C ASP A 154 -15.18 8.60 -0.18
N GLU A 155 -15.16 9.11 -1.41
CA GLU A 155 -14.35 8.58 -2.52
C GLU A 155 -12.86 8.61 -2.19
N SER A 156 -12.35 9.74 -1.72
CA SER A 156 -10.93 9.90 -1.37
C SER A 156 -10.54 9.05 -0.16
N THR A 157 -11.40 9.00 0.85
CA THR A 157 -11.22 8.13 2.03
C THR A 157 -11.21 6.66 1.61
N PHE A 158 -12.09 6.29 0.69
CA PHE A 158 -12.20 4.94 0.16
C PHE A 158 -10.98 4.53 -0.65
N LEU A 159 -10.43 5.43 -1.46
CA LEU A 159 -9.19 5.18 -2.20
C LEU A 159 -7.99 4.95 -1.27
N LEU A 160 -7.81 5.80 -0.26
CA LEU A 160 -6.75 5.59 0.73
C LEU A 160 -6.94 4.28 1.50
N PHE A 161 -8.18 4.00 1.93
CA PHE A 161 -8.52 2.74 2.58
C PHE A 161 -8.18 1.52 1.70
N ARG A 162 -8.60 1.52 0.43
CA ARG A 162 -8.32 0.42 -0.51
C ARG A 162 -6.82 0.22 -0.68
N PHE A 163 -6.06 1.30 -0.81
CA PHE A 163 -4.62 1.22 -0.93
C PHE A 163 -3.98 0.60 0.32
N LEU A 164 -4.29 1.12 1.50
CA LEU A 164 -3.76 0.62 2.78
C LEU A 164 -4.17 -0.84 3.04
N GLN A 165 -5.42 -1.19 2.74
CA GLN A 165 -5.93 -2.55 2.90
C GLN A 165 -5.24 -3.49 1.92
N GLY A 166 -5.13 -3.12 0.63
CA GLY A 166 -4.51 -3.96 -0.39
C GLY A 166 -3.03 -4.23 -0.09
N VAL A 167 -2.30 -3.19 0.28
CA VAL A 167 -0.90 -3.30 0.74
C VAL A 167 -0.81 -4.16 2.02
N GLY A 168 -1.71 -3.95 2.98
CA GLY A 168 -1.77 -4.73 4.20
C GLY A 168 -2.07 -6.22 3.98
N LYS A 169 -2.85 -6.54 2.94
CA LYS A 169 -3.10 -7.92 2.50
C LYS A 169 -1.89 -8.52 1.79
N LEU A 170 -1.18 -7.75 0.97
CA LEU A 170 0.11 -8.18 0.40
C LEU A 170 1.13 -8.52 1.49
N MET A 171 1.30 -7.66 2.49
CA MET A 171 2.24 -7.89 3.59
C MET A 171 1.93 -9.14 4.43
N ARG A 172 0.67 -9.59 4.46
CA ARG A 172 0.22 -10.75 5.22
C ARG A 172 0.01 -11.99 4.35
N ASP A 173 0.29 -11.89 3.05
CA ASP A 173 0.02 -12.96 2.09
C ASP A 173 -1.45 -13.40 2.10
N GLU A 174 -2.36 -12.43 2.12
CA GLU A 174 -3.81 -12.64 2.17
C GLU A 174 -4.51 -12.07 0.93
N CYS A 175 -5.68 -12.61 0.61
CA CYS A 175 -6.51 -12.11 -0.49
C CYS A 175 -7.29 -10.86 -0.08
N THR A 176 -7.68 -10.08 -1.08
CA THR A 176 -8.63 -8.98 -0.93
C THR A 176 -9.80 -9.14 -1.90
N THR A 177 -11.00 -8.81 -1.43
CA THR A 177 -12.23 -8.75 -2.23
C THR A 177 -12.27 -7.51 -3.14
N PHE A 178 -11.40 -6.51 -2.91
CA PHE A 178 -11.33 -5.31 -3.74
C PHE A 178 -10.70 -5.53 -5.12
N ALA A 179 -10.30 -6.76 -5.44
CA ALA A 179 -9.95 -7.19 -6.79
C ALA A 179 -11.18 -7.57 -7.63
N ASP A 180 -12.34 -7.75 -7.00
CA ASP A 180 -13.56 -8.17 -7.69
C ASP A 180 -14.07 -7.07 -8.61
N ALA A 181 -14.68 -7.48 -9.74
CA ALA A 181 -15.10 -6.57 -10.80
C ALA A 181 -16.10 -5.49 -10.33
N GLU A 182 -16.88 -5.75 -9.29
CA GLU A 182 -17.82 -4.77 -8.71
C GLU A 182 -17.10 -3.57 -8.07
N TRP A 183 -15.89 -3.76 -7.54
CA TRP A 183 -15.06 -2.72 -6.91
C TRP A 183 -14.12 -2.02 -7.90
N CYS A 184 -14.13 -2.42 -9.17
CA CYS A 184 -13.17 -2.00 -10.20
C CYS A 184 -13.81 -1.08 -11.26
N LYS A 185 -14.38 0.06 -10.83
CA LYS A 185 -15.14 0.97 -11.71
C LYS A 185 -14.24 1.64 -12.77
N ALA A 186 -13.06 2.12 -12.37
CA ALA A 186 -12.08 2.71 -13.29
C ALA A 186 -11.59 1.71 -14.34
N TYR A 187 -11.33 0.46 -13.93
CA TYR A 187 -10.83 -0.59 -14.83
C TYR A 187 -11.86 -0.99 -15.90
N LYS A 188 -13.16 -1.04 -15.57
CA LYS A 188 -14.21 -1.25 -16.58
C LYS A 188 -14.25 -0.13 -17.63
N LYS A 189 -13.99 1.12 -17.22
CA LYS A 189 -13.89 2.26 -18.15
C LYS A 189 -12.60 2.22 -18.98
N PHE A 190 -11.49 1.77 -18.37
CA PHE A 190 -10.21 1.54 -19.03
C PHE A 190 -10.33 0.52 -20.17
N GLU A 191 -10.94 -0.63 -19.93
CA GLU A 191 -11.18 -1.65 -20.96
C GLU A 191 -12.11 -1.15 -22.07
N ALA A 192 -13.03 -0.24 -21.75
CA ALA A 192 -13.90 0.41 -22.73
C ALA A 192 -13.24 1.59 -23.48
N GLY A 193 -11.95 1.87 -23.25
CA GLY A 193 -11.20 2.94 -23.92
C GLY A 193 -11.53 4.36 -23.44
N GLY A 194 -12.23 4.52 -22.32
CA GLY A 194 -12.61 5.82 -21.76
C GLY A 194 -11.66 6.28 -20.66
N VAL A 195 -10.81 7.27 -20.95
CA VAL A 195 -10.00 7.97 -19.94
C VAL A 195 -10.66 9.32 -19.60
N PRO A 196 -10.93 9.63 -18.32
CA PRO A 196 -11.43 10.94 -17.91
C PRO A 196 -10.47 12.07 -18.28
N VAL A 197 -11.00 13.27 -18.55
CA VAL A 197 -10.21 14.47 -18.86
C VAL A 197 -10.26 15.42 -17.64
N ASN A 198 -9.10 15.92 -17.19
CA ASN A 198 -8.89 16.89 -16.07
C ASN A 198 -8.73 16.24 -14.68
N LYS A 199 -9.11 16.91 -13.57
CA LYS A 199 -8.85 16.45 -12.18
C LYS A 199 -9.38 15.04 -11.85
N GLU A 200 -10.40 14.58 -12.56
CA GLU A 200 -10.89 13.19 -12.45
C GLU A 200 -9.87 12.14 -12.92
N GLN A 201 -8.86 12.58 -13.69
CA GLN A 201 -7.81 11.73 -14.24
C GLN A 201 -6.87 11.20 -13.15
N ASP A 202 -6.48 12.01 -12.16
CA ASP A 202 -5.60 11.57 -11.07
C ASP A 202 -6.30 10.52 -10.20
N THR A 203 -7.55 10.80 -9.81
CA THR A 203 -8.40 9.87 -9.06
C THR A 203 -8.55 8.55 -9.80
N TRP A 204 -8.74 8.61 -11.13
CA TRP A 204 -8.85 7.42 -11.97
C TRP A 204 -7.54 6.63 -12.03
N PHE A 205 -6.39 7.28 -12.23
CA PHE A 205 -5.08 6.60 -12.22
C PHE A 205 -4.78 5.98 -10.85
N PHE A 206 -5.19 6.63 -9.76
CA PHE A 206 -5.03 6.08 -8.42
C PHE A 206 -5.98 4.90 -8.17
N GLU A 207 -7.21 4.93 -8.68
CA GLU A 207 -8.11 3.78 -8.63
C GLU A 207 -7.51 2.58 -9.38
N CYS A 208 -6.92 2.79 -10.57
CA CYS A 208 -6.17 1.75 -11.28
C CYS A 208 -5.02 1.18 -10.42
N THR A 209 -4.27 2.03 -9.73
CA THR A 209 -3.21 1.60 -8.80
C THR A 209 -3.76 0.69 -7.70
N CYS A 210 -4.87 1.07 -7.06
CA CYS A 210 -5.55 0.25 -6.05
C CYS A 210 -5.99 -1.12 -6.60
N ILE A 211 -6.46 -1.17 -7.84
CA ILE A 211 -6.88 -2.41 -8.52
C ILE A 211 -5.66 -3.30 -8.78
N PHE A 212 -4.55 -2.75 -9.23
CA PHE A 212 -3.32 -3.51 -9.46
C PHE A 212 -2.76 -4.09 -8.16
N VAL A 213 -2.75 -3.31 -7.07
CA VAL A 213 -2.37 -3.80 -5.74
C VAL A 213 -3.25 -4.97 -5.31
N ALA A 214 -4.57 -4.83 -5.49
CA ALA A 214 -5.53 -5.87 -5.12
C ALA A 214 -5.35 -7.16 -5.94
N ARG A 215 -5.13 -7.05 -7.26
CA ARG A 215 -4.83 -8.19 -8.14
C ARG A 215 -3.52 -8.85 -7.77
N LEU A 216 -2.48 -8.07 -7.50
CA LEU A 216 -1.18 -8.61 -7.07
C LEU A 216 -1.34 -9.41 -5.76
N ALA A 217 -2.15 -8.93 -4.81
CA ALA A 217 -2.43 -9.67 -3.57
C ALA A 217 -3.08 -11.03 -3.86
N HIS A 218 -4.05 -11.07 -4.75
CA HIS A 218 -4.70 -12.31 -5.18
C HIS A 218 -3.72 -13.30 -5.83
N ILE A 219 -2.92 -12.82 -6.77
CA ILE A 219 -1.92 -13.64 -7.47
C ILE A 219 -0.85 -14.15 -6.51
N ASN A 220 -0.41 -13.33 -5.54
CA ASN A 220 0.56 -13.74 -4.52
C ASN A 220 0.03 -14.94 -3.69
N VAL A 221 -1.22 -14.88 -3.24
CA VAL A 221 -1.85 -15.99 -2.49
C VAL A 221 -1.90 -17.26 -3.32
N GLN A 222 -2.37 -17.16 -4.57
CA GLN A 222 -2.42 -18.32 -5.46
C GLN A 222 -1.02 -18.88 -5.74
N SER A 223 -0.03 -18.02 -5.94
CA SER A 223 1.36 -18.40 -6.16
C SER A 223 1.94 -19.16 -4.97
N ARG A 224 1.64 -18.73 -3.75
CA ARG A 224 2.08 -19.41 -2.53
C ARG A 224 1.40 -20.77 -2.32
N ILE A 225 0.08 -20.84 -2.53
CA ILE A 225 -0.66 -22.12 -2.48
C ILE A 225 -0.06 -23.10 -3.48
N TRP A 226 0.22 -22.64 -4.70
CA TRP A 226 0.88 -23.45 -5.72
C TRP A 226 2.27 -23.91 -5.27
N LEU A 227 3.11 -23.01 -4.75
CA LEU A 227 4.44 -23.34 -4.25
C LEU A 227 4.43 -24.37 -3.11
N ASP A 228 3.45 -24.28 -2.20
CA ASP A 228 3.33 -25.23 -1.10
C ASP A 228 2.93 -26.62 -1.60
N GLN A 229 2.04 -26.71 -2.59
CA GLN A 229 1.69 -27.98 -3.25
C GLN A 229 2.87 -28.55 -4.06
N GLU A 230 3.60 -27.72 -4.79
CA GLU A 230 4.76 -28.14 -5.59
C GLU A 230 5.86 -28.77 -4.70
N ARG A 231 6.04 -28.25 -3.48
CA ARG A 231 6.96 -28.83 -2.48
C ARG A 231 6.55 -30.23 -2.05
N GLU A 232 5.26 -30.55 -2.05
CA GLU A 232 4.77 -31.88 -1.73
C GLU A 232 5.09 -32.86 -2.87
N PHE A 233 4.84 -32.46 -4.13
CA PHE A 233 5.13 -33.29 -5.31
C PHE A 233 6.62 -33.65 -5.43
N ILE A 234 7.54 -32.72 -5.20
CA ILE A 234 8.99 -32.96 -5.33
C ILE A 234 9.54 -33.88 -4.21
N ARG A 235 8.86 -33.97 -3.07
CA ARG A 235 9.28 -34.86 -1.97
C ARG A 235 8.94 -36.33 -2.21
N VAL A 236 8.09 -36.63 -3.18
CA VAL A 236 7.70 -38.01 -3.51
C VAL A 236 8.68 -38.56 -4.57
N PRO A 237 9.55 -39.54 -4.22
CA PRO A 237 10.66 -39.97 -5.09
C PRO A 237 10.25 -40.72 -6.37
N GLU A 238 8.98 -41.07 -6.53
CA GLU A 238 8.50 -41.98 -7.60
C GLU A 238 8.19 -41.26 -8.93
N PHE A 239 8.36 -39.94 -8.98
CA PHE A 239 7.89 -39.05 -10.05
C PHE A 239 8.67 -39.09 -11.37
N LEU A 240 9.77 -39.86 -11.46
CA LEU A 240 10.72 -39.82 -12.59
C LEU A 240 10.49 -40.90 -13.66
N HIS A 241 9.33 -41.55 -13.73
CA HIS A 241 9.09 -42.62 -14.71
C HIS A 241 7.99 -42.28 -15.72
N ASP A 242 8.40 -42.25 -17.00
CA ASP A 242 7.54 -42.25 -18.18
C ASP A 242 6.49 -43.36 -18.06
N THR A 243 5.21 -42.99 -17.97
CA THR A 243 4.11 -43.95 -18.08
C THR A 243 3.05 -43.44 -19.04
N THR A 244 3.20 -43.83 -20.30
CA THR A 244 2.11 -43.93 -21.27
C THR A 244 1.24 -45.16 -20.92
N ASP A 245 -0.06 -44.92 -20.74
CA ASP A 245 -1.17 -45.88 -20.70
C ASP A 245 -1.20 -46.92 -19.56
N CYS A 246 -1.63 -46.49 -18.36
CA CYS A 246 -2.13 -47.39 -17.32
C CYS A 246 -3.21 -46.69 -16.47
N THR A 247 -4.08 -47.45 -15.78
CA THR A 247 -5.06 -46.94 -14.79
C THR A 247 -4.59 -47.19 -13.35
N CYS A 248 -3.27 -47.29 -13.13
CA CYS A 248 -2.68 -47.45 -11.80
C CYS A 248 -2.57 -46.12 -11.05
N SER A 249 -2.28 -46.17 -9.75
CA SER A 249 -2.12 -45.01 -8.87
C SER A 249 -1.15 -43.94 -9.43
N ALA A 250 -0.10 -44.38 -10.14
CA ALA A 250 0.86 -43.48 -10.80
C ALA A 250 0.21 -42.58 -11.87
N CYS A 251 -0.85 -43.05 -12.55
CA CYS A 251 -1.55 -42.26 -13.57
C CYS A 251 -2.57 -41.27 -12.97
N GLU A 252 -3.13 -41.59 -11.80
CA GLU A 252 -3.94 -40.64 -11.02
C GLU A 252 -3.06 -39.50 -10.47
N GLU A 253 -1.88 -39.83 -9.96
CA GLU A 253 -0.89 -38.85 -9.49
C GLU A 253 -0.33 -37.98 -10.63
N ALA A 254 0.00 -38.57 -11.79
CA ALA A 254 0.38 -37.82 -12.97
C ALA A 254 -0.74 -36.87 -13.46
N SER A 255 -2.00 -37.33 -13.42
CA SER A 255 -3.17 -36.50 -13.72
C SER A 255 -3.35 -35.36 -12.71
N ASN A 256 -3.12 -35.62 -11.42
CA ASN A 256 -3.18 -34.60 -10.38
C ASN A 256 -2.06 -33.56 -10.52
N TYR A 257 -0.85 -33.98 -10.86
CA TYR A 257 0.25 -33.06 -11.14
C TYR A 257 0.01 -32.26 -12.43
N ALA A 258 -0.56 -32.87 -13.47
CA ALA A 258 -0.96 -32.13 -14.67
C ALA A 258 -1.99 -31.02 -14.35
N LYS A 259 -2.95 -31.29 -13.46
CA LYS A 259 -3.88 -30.26 -12.96
C LYS A 259 -3.17 -29.19 -12.11
N HIS A 260 -2.18 -29.59 -11.32
CA HIS A 260 -1.35 -28.67 -10.55
C HIS A 260 -0.55 -27.72 -11.46
N LEU A 261 0.09 -28.25 -12.52
CA LEU A 261 0.76 -27.44 -13.54
C LEU A 261 -0.22 -26.53 -14.28
N ALA A 262 -1.42 -27.01 -14.66
CA ALA A 262 -2.45 -26.19 -15.27
C ALA A 262 -2.91 -25.04 -14.35
N THR A 263 -2.97 -25.28 -13.04
CA THR A 263 -3.24 -24.23 -12.04
C THR A 263 -2.10 -23.21 -12.04
N GLY A 264 -0.84 -23.66 -12.03
CA GLY A 264 0.33 -22.78 -12.10
C GLY A 264 0.36 -21.91 -13.35
N GLN A 265 0.01 -22.47 -14.51
CA GLN A 265 -0.16 -21.72 -15.76
C GLN A 265 -1.24 -20.65 -15.64
N GLY A 266 -2.37 -20.96 -15.03
CA GLY A 266 -3.44 -19.98 -14.79
C GLY A 266 -2.99 -18.82 -13.89
N VAL A 267 -2.10 -19.07 -12.92
CA VAL A 267 -1.51 -18.01 -12.08
C VAL A 267 -0.51 -17.17 -12.89
N MET A 268 0.33 -17.79 -13.71
CA MET A 268 1.26 -17.08 -14.60
C MET A 268 0.52 -16.21 -15.62
N GLN A 269 -0.57 -16.70 -16.20
CA GLN A 269 -1.39 -15.95 -17.14
C GLN A 269 -1.99 -14.70 -16.48
N GLN A 270 -2.57 -14.82 -15.28
CA GLN A 270 -3.09 -13.66 -14.54
C GLN A 270 -1.99 -12.62 -14.24
N ALA A 271 -0.78 -13.07 -13.94
CA ALA A 271 0.36 -12.18 -13.75
C ALA A 271 0.78 -11.47 -15.04
N ALA A 272 0.80 -12.17 -16.18
CA ALA A 272 1.07 -11.57 -17.48
C ALA A 272 0.00 -10.53 -17.85
N GLU A 273 -1.28 -10.83 -17.63
CA GLU A 273 -2.39 -9.89 -17.85
C GLU A 273 -2.29 -8.64 -16.94
N LEU A 274 -1.79 -8.80 -15.71
CA LEU A 274 -1.51 -7.68 -14.82
C LEU A 274 -0.36 -6.81 -15.36
N LEU A 275 0.73 -7.41 -15.83
CA LEU A 275 1.86 -6.68 -16.44
C LEU A 275 1.41 -5.92 -17.69
N GLU A 276 0.67 -6.54 -18.59
CA GLU A 276 0.11 -5.87 -19.79
C GLU A 276 -0.82 -4.71 -19.41
N SER A 277 -1.59 -4.86 -18.33
CA SER A 277 -2.44 -3.78 -17.82
C SER A 277 -1.63 -2.62 -17.25
N ILE A 278 -0.48 -2.90 -16.63
CA ILE A 278 0.46 -1.88 -16.15
C ILE A 278 1.16 -1.18 -17.34
N ASP A 279 1.52 -1.91 -18.39
CA ASP A 279 2.13 -1.34 -19.60
C ASP A 279 1.18 -0.35 -20.29
N ARG A 280 -0.07 -0.77 -20.49
CA ARG A 280 -1.13 0.12 -21.03
C ARG A 280 -1.38 1.33 -20.12
N PHE A 281 -1.31 1.15 -18.80
CA PHE A 281 -1.40 2.26 -17.84
C PHE A 281 -0.26 3.27 -18.02
N ASP A 282 0.97 2.81 -18.17
CA ASP A 282 2.14 3.68 -18.38
C ASP A 282 2.09 4.41 -19.72
N GLU A 283 1.61 3.77 -20.79
CA GLU A 283 1.40 4.40 -22.10
C GLU A 283 0.41 5.57 -21.99
N LEU A 284 -0.73 5.34 -21.33
CA LEU A 284 -1.73 6.39 -21.08
C LEU A 284 -1.18 7.51 -20.20
N LEU A 285 -0.42 7.17 -19.17
CA LEU A 285 0.19 8.13 -18.26
C LEU A 285 1.19 9.02 -19.01
N SER A 286 2.02 8.45 -19.88
CA SER A 286 2.96 9.17 -20.75
C SER A 286 2.28 10.10 -21.73
N GLY A 287 1.14 9.68 -22.29
CA GLY A 287 0.34 10.49 -23.21
C GLY A 287 -0.55 11.53 -22.51
N SER A 288 -0.63 11.50 -21.18
CA SER A 288 -1.51 12.39 -20.40
C SER A 288 -0.87 13.76 -20.16
N LYS A 289 -1.72 14.74 -19.80
CA LYS A 289 -1.26 16.06 -19.34
C LYS A 289 -0.42 15.99 -18.06
N LEU A 290 -0.48 14.87 -17.33
CA LEU A 290 0.24 14.66 -16.09
C LEU A 290 1.74 14.45 -16.32
N ALA A 291 2.22 14.19 -17.53
CA ALA A 291 3.65 14.10 -17.83
C ALA A 291 4.46 15.36 -17.43
N HIS A 292 3.77 16.46 -17.05
CA HIS A 292 4.36 17.70 -16.54
C HIS A 292 3.88 18.07 -15.12
N ASP A 293 3.15 17.17 -14.44
CA ASP A 293 2.64 17.33 -13.08
C ASP A 293 3.43 16.45 -12.10
N SER A 294 3.52 16.92 -10.87
CA SER A 294 4.05 16.22 -9.71
C SER A 294 3.42 14.83 -9.46
N ALA A 295 2.18 14.58 -9.91
CA ALA A 295 1.50 13.29 -9.76
C ALA A 295 2.08 12.19 -10.68
N TYR A 296 2.81 12.57 -11.73
CA TYR A 296 3.49 11.63 -12.62
C TYR A 296 4.45 10.71 -11.89
N ASP A 297 5.34 11.29 -11.07
CA ASP A 297 6.33 10.53 -10.29
C ASP A 297 5.65 9.54 -9.34
N MET A 298 4.50 9.91 -8.77
CA MET A 298 3.71 9.01 -7.91
C MET A 298 3.24 7.77 -8.70
N PHE A 299 2.56 7.98 -9.82
CA PHE A 299 2.00 6.88 -10.59
C PHE A 299 3.07 6.00 -11.25
N TYR A 300 4.17 6.60 -11.71
CA TYR A 300 5.31 5.84 -12.24
C TYR A 300 6.03 5.03 -11.16
N ALA A 301 6.22 5.58 -9.96
CA ALA A 301 6.78 4.83 -8.85
C ALA A 301 5.90 3.61 -8.50
N HIS A 302 4.57 3.81 -8.50
CA HIS A 302 3.60 2.74 -8.29
C HIS A 302 3.69 1.65 -9.35
N SER A 303 3.63 2.02 -10.64
CA SER A 303 3.63 1.05 -11.74
C SER A 303 4.90 0.20 -11.74
N LEU A 304 6.07 0.83 -11.55
CA LEU A 304 7.34 0.13 -11.48
C LEU A 304 7.45 -0.81 -10.26
N CYS A 305 6.99 -0.39 -9.08
CA CYS A 305 7.01 -1.26 -7.90
C CYS A 305 6.03 -2.44 -8.03
N LEU A 306 4.87 -2.22 -8.66
CA LEU A 306 3.93 -3.29 -8.99
C LEU A 306 4.53 -4.28 -9.99
N ARG A 307 5.25 -3.81 -11.02
CA ARG A 307 6.00 -4.70 -11.93
C ARG A 307 7.02 -5.55 -11.17
N ILE A 308 7.84 -4.92 -10.33
CA ILE A 308 8.83 -5.62 -9.49
C ILE A 308 8.14 -6.70 -8.66
N GLY A 309 7.06 -6.34 -7.95
CA GLY A 309 6.29 -7.26 -7.12
C GLY A 309 5.76 -8.46 -7.90
N THR A 310 5.10 -8.22 -9.03
CA THR A 310 4.54 -9.26 -9.91
C THR A 310 5.61 -10.22 -10.41
N LEU A 311 6.72 -9.69 -10.93
CA LEU A 311 7.82 -10.50 -11.45
C LEU A 311 8.50 -11.32 -10.35
N ARG A 312 8.62 -10.76 -9.13
CA ARG A 312 9.26 -11.45 -8.01
C ARG A 312 8.48 -12.64 -7.48
N LEU A 313 7.18 -12.74 -7.72
CA LEU A 313 6.38 -13.92 -7.35
C LEU A 313 6.90 -15.21 -7.99
N PHE A 314 7.49 -15.11 -9.18
CA PHE A 314 7.99 -16.26 -9.97
C PHE A 314 9.51 -16.45 -9.85
N SER A 315 10.16 -15.72 -8.95
CA SER A 315 11.61 -15.82 -8.74
C SER A 315 12.04 -17.04 -7.93
N HIS A 316 11.10 -17.71 -7.25
CA HIS A 316 11.39 -18.93 -6.49
C HIS A 316 11.83 -20.07 -7.43
N PHE A 317 12.84 -20.84 -7.02
CA PHE A 317 13.46 -21.87 -7.88
C PHE A 317 12.47 -22.95 -8.37
N LEU A 318 11.39 -23.19 -7.62
CA LEU A 318 10.34 -24.14 -8.01
C LEU A 318 9.55 -23.67 -9.23
N TRP A 319 9.16 -22.39 -9.28
CA TRP A 319 8.58 -21.79 -10.48
C TRP A 319 9.52 -21.92 -11.69
N GLN A 320 10.83 -21.79 -11.46
CA GLN A 320 11.83 -21.88 -12.51
C GLN A 320 12.12 -23.30 -13.03
N LYS A 321 11.79 -24.32 -12.24
CA LYS A 321 12.07 -25.74 -12.56
C LYS A 321 10.84 -26.52 -12.99
N ALA A 322 9.65 -26.02 -12.69
CA ALA A 322 8.42 -26.66 -13.10
C ALA A 322 8.33 -26.75 -14.62
N SER A 323 7.77 -27.87 -15.10
CA SER A 323 7.69 -28.21 -16.52
C SER A 323 6.57 -27.45 -17.23
N PHE A 324 6.62 -26.12 -17.19
CA PHE A 324 5.71 -25.28 -17.94
C PHE A 324 6.09 -25.25 -19.44
N PRO A 325 5.09 -25.17 -20.35
CA PRO A 325 5.32 -25.04 -21.78
C PRO A 325 5.80 -23.63 -22.17
N GLU A 326 5.47 -22.62 -21.37
CA GLU A 326 5.94 -21.24 -21.52
C GLU A 326 7.04 -20.97 -20.49
N GLU A 327 8.04 -20.16 -20.87
CA GLU A 327 9.07 -19.77 -19.91
C GLU A 327 8.44 -18.96 -18.77
N PRO A 328 8.81 -19.24 -17.50
CA PRO A 328 8.39 -18.42 -16.37
C PRO A 328 8.72 -16.95 -16.64
N LEU A 329 7.84 -16.04 -16.19
CA LEU A 329 8.07 -14.60 -16.28
C LEU A 329 9.44 -14.28 -15.65
N ARG A 330 10.42 -14.01 -16.52
CA ARG A 330 11.80 -13.68 -16.15
C ARG A 330 12.10 -12.32 -16.72
N GLU A 331 12.44 -11.40 -15.83
CA GLU A 331 12.87 -10.07 -16.26
C GLU A 331 14.30 -9.84 -15.77
N PRO A 332 15.28 -9.71 -16.68
CA PRO A 332 16.63 -9.31 -16.30
C PRO A 332 16.69 -7.86 -15.78
N ASP A 333 15.65 -7.06 -16.06
CA ASP A 333 15.61 -5.61 -15.82
C ASP A 333 14.96 -5.18 -14.50
N ILE A 334 14.68 -6.11 -13.56
CA ILE A 334 14.13 -5.76 -12.23
C ILE A 334 14.98 -4.69 -11.53
N GLN A 335 16.31 -4.75 -11.67
CA GLN A 335 17.20 -3.72 -11.12
C GLN A 335 17.04 -2.36 -11.80
N ALA A 336 16.80 -2.33 -13.11
CA ALA A 336 16.53 -1.10 -13.83
C ALA A 336 15.20 -0.49 -13.38
N TYR A 337 14.14 -1.31 -13.23
CA TYR A 337 12.87 -0.85 -12.67
C TYR A 337 13.04 -0.30 -11.25
N ALA A 338 13.78 -0.99 -10.38
CA ALA A 338 14.03 -0.54 -9.01
C ALA A 338 14.75 0.81 -8.99
N LYS A 339 15.76 0.99 -9.84
CA LYS A 339 16.52 2.25 -9.93
C LYS A 339 15.65 3.40 -10.48
N THR A 340 14.85 3.14 -11.50
CA THR A 340 13.93 4.14 -12.06
C THR A 340 12.85 4.52 -11.04
N ALA A 341 12.27 3.53 -10.35
CA ALA A 341 11.29 3.75 -9.29
C ALA A 341 11.89 4.59 -8.15
N LEU A 342 13.13 4.31 -7.75
CA LEU A 342 13.83 5.07 -6.71
C LEU A 342 13.95 6.56 -7.06
N ASN A 343 14.25 6.89 -8.31
CA ASN A 343 14.34 8.28 -8.78
C ASN A 343 12.97 8.99 -8.70
N HIS A 344 11.90 8.32 -9.13
CA HIS A 344 10.54 8.88 -9.04
C HIS A 344 10.11 9.08 -7.58
N VAL A 345 10.40 8.10 -6.71
CA VAL A 345 10.13 8.22 -5.26
C VAL A 345 10.92 9.39 -4.66
N GLU A 346 12.20 9.56 -5.01
CA GLU A 346 13.02 10.69 -4.55
C GLU A 346 12.40 12.03 -4.94
N ASN A 347 12.02 12.20 -6.22
CA ASN A 347 11.39 13.41 -6.74
C ASN A 347 10.09 13.72 -6.00
N ARG A 348 9.22 12.72 -5.87
CA ARG A 348 7.89 12.90 -5.26
C ARG A 348 7.97 13.17 -3.77
N LEU A 349 8.84 12.45 -3.06
CA LEU A 349 9.10 12.66 -1.64
C LEU A 349 9.65 14.06 -1.33
N GLN A 350 9.99 14.92 -2.28
CA GLN A 350 10.29 16.33 -1.96
C GLN A 350 9.07 17.08 -1.45
N TYR A 351 7.86 16.71 -1.89
CA TYR A 351 6.64 17.50 -1.70
C TYR A 351 5.56 16.82 -0.85
N CYS A 352 5.69 15.51 -0.58
CA CYS A 352 4.65 14.74 0.13
C CYS A 352 4.54 15.03 1.64
N GLY A 353 3.31 15.16 2.14
CA GLY A 353 2.99 15.06 3.57
C GLY A 353 2.56 13.64 3.92
N LEU A 354 1.25 13.44 4.08
CA LEU A 354 0.62 12.15 4.36
C LEU A 354 1.02 11.05 3.39
N GLU A 355 1.09 11.37 2.10
CA GLU A 355 1.43 10.44 1.01
C GLU A 355 2.78 9.74 1.23
N ALA A 356 3.68 10.31 2.05
CA ALA A 356 4.99 9.72 2.33
C ALA A 356 4.90 8.28 2.87
N VAL A 357 3.82 7.94 3.60
CA VAL A 357 3.60 6.60 4.17
C VAL A 357 3.50 5.50 3.10
N ILE A 358 2.99 5.85 1.92
CA ILE A 358 2.77 4.93 0.80
C ILE A 358 4.10 4.45 0.22
N TYR A 359 5.11 5.32 0.24
CA TYR A 359 6.43 5.02 -0.31
C TYR A 359 7.27 4.12 0.60
N ILE A 360 6.87 3.87 1.84
CA ILE A 360 7.58 2.94 2.74
C ILE A 360 7.69 1.56 2.07
N GLN A 361 6.57 1.02 1.57
CA GLN A 361 6.56 -0.31 0.95
C GLN A 361 7.30 -0.32 -0.40
N HIS A 362 7.25 0.78 -1.14
CA HIS A 362 8.01 0.95 -2.38
C HIS A 362 9.51 0.89 -2.09
N LEU A 363 9.96 1.64 -1.08
CA LEU A 363 11.37 1.69 -0.67
C LEU A 363 11.86 0.35 -0.10
N VAL A 364 10.99 -0.43 0.54
CA VAL A 364 11.32 -1.81 0.95
C VAL A 364 11.51 -2.71 -0.28
N ALA A 365 10.55 -2.70 -1.21
CA ALA A 365 10.63 -3.49 -2.43
C ALA A 365 11.89 -3.12 -3.25
N ILE A 366 12.09 -1.82 -3.51
CA ILE A 366 13.29 -1.29 -4.18
C ILE A 366 14.55 -1.66 -3.39
N GLY A 367 14.53 -1.51 -2.07
CA GLY A 367 15.66 -1.78 -1.18
C GLY A 367 16.18 -3.20 -1.29
N ILE A 368 15.28 -4.18 -1.42
CA ILE A 368 15.64 -5.60 -1.63
C ILE A 368 16.32 -5.82 -2.99
N GLU A 369 15.95 -5.04 -4.01
CA GLU A 369 16.47 -5.18 -5.38
C GLU A 369 17.81 -4.49 -5.61
N VAL A 370 18.05 -3.35 -4.97
CA VAL A 370 19.28 -2.57 -5.19
C VAL A 370 20.50 -3.22 -4.57
N ARG A 371 21.57 -3.33 -5.36
CA ARG A 371 22.81 -4.02 -4.97
C ARG A 371 23.94 -3.08 -4.63
N ASP A 372 24.01 -1.93 -5.30
CA ASP A 372 25.10 -1.00 -5.08
C ASP A 372 24.90 -0.18 -3.80
N LEU A 373 26.02 0.21 -3.20
CA LEU A 373 26.03 0.90 -1.93
C LEU A 373 25.36 2.28 -2.03
N ALA A 374 25.47 2.98 -3.17
CA ALA A 374 24.91 4.32 -3.32
C ALA A 374 23.37 4.29 -3.31
N SER A 375 22.76 3.37 -4.06
CA SER A 375 21.31 3.19 -4.04
C SER A 375 20.78 2.73 -2.67
N ARG A 376 21.51 1.86 -1.96
CA ARG A 376 21.15 1.47 -0.58
C ARG A 376 21.15 2.67 0.37
N HIS A 377 22.18 3.52 0.30
CA HIS A 377 22.23 4.76 1.09
C HIS A 377 21.07 5.70 0.73
N LEU A 378 20.73 5.83 -0.55
CA LEU A 378 19.59 6.65 -0.98
C LEU A 378 18.27 6.12 -0.41
N VAL A 379 18.02 4.80 -0.48
CA VAL A 379 16.84 4.17 0.13
C VAL A 379 16.76 4.47 1.63
N THR A 380 17.86 4.28 2.37
CA THR A 380 17.91 4.59 3.80
C THR A 380 17.64 6.07 4.07
N SER A 381 18.23 6.97 3.28
CA SER A 381 18.02 8.42 3.41
C SER A 381 16.56 8.81 3.16
N LEU A 382 15.90 8.19 2.18
CA LEU A 382 14.48 8.45 1.89
C LEU A 382 13.57 7.91 2.99
N LEU A 383 13.85 6.72 3.54
CA LEU A 383 13.13 6.21 4.71
C LEU A 383 13.33 7.09 5.95
N GLN A 384 14.54 7.62 6.18
CA GLN A 384 14.81 8.60 7.24
C GLN A 384 14.04 9.91 7.02
N LYS A 385 13.87 10.34 5.76
CA LYS A 385 13.03 11.48 5.41
C LYS A 385 11.56 11.20 5.75
N ILE A 386 11.04 10.02 5.41
CA ILE A 386 9.67 9.60 5.79
C ILE A 386 9.50 9.57 7.31
N ARG A 387 10.49 9.04 8.04
CA ARG A 387 10.52 9.09 9.50
C ARG A 387 10.44 10.52 10.03
N SER A 388 11.26 11.44 9.51
CA SER A 388 11.25 12.85 9.95
C SER A 388 9.93 13.59 9.67
N ARG A 389 9.07 13.03 8.81
CA ARG A 389 7.71 13.51 8.55
C ARG A 389 6.67 12.96 9.52
N GLY A 390 7.08 12.15 10.49
CA GLY A 390 6.21 11.66 11.56
C GLY A 390 5.89 10.18 11.50
N PHE A 391 6.35 9.42 10.50
CA PHE A 391 6.07 7.99 10.39
C PHE A 391 7.15 7.14 11.06
N ILE A 392 7.01 6.88 12.36
CA ILE A 392 8.02 6.13 13.15
C ILE A 392 8.27 4.72 12.61
N ILE A 393 7.26 4.10 11.98
CA ILE A 393 7.39 2.75 11.42
C ILE A 393 8.50 2.62 10.36
N ALA A 394 8.89 3.72 9.71
CA ALA A 394 10.02 3.72 8.79
C ALA A 394 11.35 3.29 9.46
N GLU A 395 11.52 3.48 10.77
CA GLU A 395 12.67 2.96 11.52
C GLU A 395 12.80 1.44 11.43
N VAL A 396 11.67 0.74 11.53
CA VAL A 396 11.62 -0.72 11.54
C VAL A 396 12.08 -1.24 10.18
N TYR A 397 11.56 -0.65 9.10
CA TYR A 397 11.94 -1.01 7.75
C TYR A 397 13.40 -0.69 7.40
N ILE A 398 13.97 0.37 7.99
CA ILE A 398 15.42 0.62 7.86
C ILE A 398 16.21 -0.54 8.47
N ALA A 399 15.86 -0.97 9.69
CA ALA A 399 16.52 -2.07 10.36
C ALA A 399 16.38 -3.39 9.58
N ASP A 400 15.19 -3.69 9.09
CA ASP A 400 14.92 -4.91 8.30
C ASP A 400 15.74 -4.95 7.00
N LEU A 401 15.82 -3.83 6.28
CA LEU A 401 16.64 -3.74 5.06
C LEU A 401 18.14 -3.89 5.35
N GLN A 402 18.63 -3.31 6.44
CA GLN A 402 20.03 -3.47 6.85
C GLN A 402 20.36 -4.94 7.12
N LEU A 403 19.49 -5.64 7.86
CA LEU A 403 19.63 -7.09 8.11
C LEU A 403 19.63 -7.88 6.80
N ALA A 404 18.72 -7.56 5.87
CA ALA A 404 18.67 -8.22 4.56
C ALA A 404 19.94 -8.01 3.74
N TRP A 405 20.50 -6.79 3.74
CA TRP A 405 21.73 -6.48 3.02
C TRP A 405 22.97 -7.13 3.63
N GLU A 406 23.03 -7.26 4.95
CA GLU A 406 24.10 -7.96 5.66
C GLU A 406 24.09 -9.46 5.33
N ALA A 407 22.92 -10.09 5.32
CA ALA A 407 22.76 -11.51 4.99
C ALA A 407 23.28 -11.86 3.59
N VAL A 408 23.06 -10.98 2.60
CA VAL A 408 23.56 -11.16 1.23
C VAL A 408 25.07 -10.89 1.15
N SER A 409 25.59 -9.93 1.91
CA SER A 409 27.02 -9.59 1.87
C SER A 409 27.90 -10.68 2.50
N GLY A 410 27.39 -11.39 3.51
CA GLY A 410 28.08 -12.48 4.20
C GLY A 410 28.26 -13.79 3.40
N THR A 411 27.70 -13.90 2.18
CA THR A 411 27.90 -15.07 1.31
C THR A 411 29.08 -14.94 0.33
N SER A 412 29.83 -13.85 0.40
CA SER A 412 31.09 -13.69 -0.34
C SER A 412 32.31 -14.09 0.52
N GLY A 413 32.56 -15.41 0.59
CA GLY A 413 33.87 -15.97 1.00
C GLY A 413 33.83 -17.48 1.32
N PRO A 414 34.91 -18.26 1.06
CA PRO A 414 36.27 -17.80 0.82
C PRO A 414 36.76 -17.99 -0.63
N ALA A 415 37.56 -17.03 -1.08
CA ALA A 415 38.61 -17.31 -2.04
C ALA A 415 39.67 -18.19 -1.37
N THR A 416 39.82 -19.41 -1.86
CA THR A 416 41.02 -20.24 -1.75
C THR A 416 41.35 -20.78 -3.12
#